data_AF-A0A1I6EF91-F1
#
_entry.id   AF-A0A1I6EF91-F1
#
_cell.length_a   1.000
_cell.length_b   1.000
_cell.length_c   1.000
_cell.angle_alpha   90.00
_cell.angle_beta   90.00
_cell.angle_gamma   90.00
#
_symmetry.space_group_name_H-M   'P 1'
#
loop_
_entity.id
_entity.type
_entity.pdbx_description
1 polymer ?
#
loop_
_entity_poly.entity_id
_entity_poly.type
_entity_poly.pdbx_seq_one_letter_code
_entity_poly.pdbx_strand_id
1 'polypeptide(L)'
;MYKHKQNLLITLIIFLVLLHILSLHIEEKSLPTLHNIKGKTVVIDPGHGGKDIGCTDDKISEKNITLAVAYELAQLLEMEGANVILTRNGDYQPGQKIFLKRNNDIDERIAKAKENNADIFVSLHVNSSPKGNRAGAVAFYNEDTRLGKLLAQDIQRELRYIPDMVKRTSRPRSYYILNHLEMPAVVVELGYITADTDRQHLSDPMYHKKMARSICKGINSYFNNSHTVDISMNSELPVYERSIVEPVENDKLPNLYFVPKTKTRLFMATEEMTLDDTAQGTVKELARSALEQLVEGPRQIKQLSPCIPEGISFTDLKISGPLATVDLAVTNEEPGFMGSEGEWIAISSIACTLFEFPEIQQVQILVNGKKRKTLAGHMDISKPLTRKKAPLNKIPGGIMEGKKAKVAIVIDDLGQRNPEGLKEMISIDRPMTFAVMPNPEYSSRQAVQAAKRGYEVIVHLPMQPVKGKAKWLGPGAITSNMTAEEIRNQVRRDFAQVPYATGFNNHMGSLITAREELIRPVLEVAREKGFYVLDSRTSNQSKIIPLAQSMGIAYTQRDVFLDDVKSISHMKKQLELLADEALAKGSAVGIGHVGLGGKKMARAIKDIIPVMEAKGIELVYLSELLH
;
A
#
# COMPACT_ATOMS: atom_id res chain seq x y z
N MET A 1 11.20 29.54 -67.29
CA MET A 1 11.95 29.75 -66.01
C MET A 1 11.20 30.56 -64.95
N TYR A 2 10.46 31.61 -65.31
CA TYR A 2 9.82 32.51 -64.31
C TYR A 2 8.70 31.86 -63.48
N LYS A 3 7.79 31.12 -64.11
CA LYS A 3 6.71 30.36 -63.42
C LYS A 3 7.23 29.31 -62.44
N HIS A 4 8.37 28.68 -62.76
CA HIS A 4 8.94 27.64 -61.90
C HIS A 4 9.52 28.22 -60.61
N LYS A 5 10.14 29.40 -60.69
CA LYS A 5 10.64 30.14 -59.51
C LYS A 5 9.50 30.66 -58.63
N GLN A 6 8.38 31.10 -59.22
CA GLN A 6 7.20 31.51 -58.46
C GLN A 6 6.56 30.33 -57.71
N ASN A 7 6.43 29.17 -58.35
CA ASN A 7 5.89 27.99 -57.69
C ASN A 7 6.79 27.53 -56.53
N LEU A 8 8.12 27.57 -56.71
CA LEU A 8 9.07 27.22 -55.64
C LEU A 8 8.99 28.18 -54.45
N LEU A 9 8.83 29.48 -54.71
CA LEU A 9 8.67 30.49 -53.66
C LEU A 9 7.37 30.31 -52.88
N ILE A 10 6.27 30.00 -53.57
CA ILE A 10 4.97 29.72 -52.93
C ILE A 10 5.06 28.46 -52.07
N THR A 11 5.69 27.39 -52.56
CA THR A 11 5.88 26.16 -51.78
C THR A 11 6.73 26.40 -50.53
N LEU A 12 7.80 27.19 -50.63
CA LEU A 12 8.64 27.55 -49.49
C LEU A 12 7.88 28.36 -48.44
N ILE A 13 7.05 29.32 -48.87
CA ILE A 13 6.22 30.12 -47.96
C ILE A 13 5.19 29.24 -47.26
N ILE A 14 4.52 28.33 -47.98
CA ILE A 14 3.56 27.39 -47.37
C ILE A 14 4.26 26.48 -46.35
N PHE A 15 5.47 26.00 -46.66
CA PHE A 15 6.26 25.17 -45.76
C PHE A 15 6.67 25.93 -44.49
N LEU A 16 7.12 27.19 -44.61
CA LEU A 16 7.47 28.04 -43.48
C LEU A 16 6.25 28.39 -42.62
N VAL A 17 5.08 28.63 -43.23
CA VAL A 17 3.82 28.86 -42.51
C VAL A 17 3.38 27.59 -41.78
N LEU A 18 3.50 26.41 -42.39
CA LEU A 18 3.21 25.14 -41.73
C LEU A 18 4.18 24.87 -40.57
N LEU A 19 5.48 25.17 -40.73
CA LEU A 19 6.48 25.10 -39.65
C LEU A 19 6.17 26.05 -38.50
N HIS A 20 5.68 27.25 -38.80
CA HIS A 20 5.28 28.22 -37.79
C HIS A 20 3.97 27.82 -37.08
N ILE A 21 2.98 27.28 -37.80
CA ILE A 21 1.76 26.72 -37.20
C ILE A 21 2.09 25.49 -36.35
N LEU A 22 3.05 24.67 -36.78
CA LEU A 22 3.55 23.53 -36.01
C LEU A 22 4.33 24.00 -34.77
N SER A 23 5.14 25.07 -34.87
CA SER A 23 5.81 25.65 -33.69
C SER A 23 4.82 26.28 -32.71
N LEU A 24 3.73 26.88 -33.21
CA LEU A 24 2.63 27.39 -32.38
C LEU A 24 1.81 26.24 -31.74
N HIS A 25 1.81 25.04 -32.33
CA HIS A 25 1.24 23.83 -31.72
C HIS A 25 2.24 23.08 -30.82
N ILE A 26 3.52 23.47 -30.82
CA ILE A 26 4.59 23.00 -29.91
C ILE A 26 4.88 24.07 -28.85
N GLU A 27 3.91 24.93 -28.52
CA GLU A 27 3.85 25.39 -27.13
C GLU A 27 3.41 24.18 -26.31
N GLU A 28 4.36 23.60 -25.55
CA GLU A 28 4.01 22.75 -24.42
C GLU A 28 2.88 23.48 -23.68
N LYS A 29 1.70 22.86 -23.64
CA LYS A 29 0.71 23.20 -22.63
C LYS A 29 1.36 22.88 -21.28
N SER A 30 2.20 23.77 -20.79
CA SER A 30 2.55 23.85 -19.39
C SER A 30 1.23 24.13 -18.69
N LEU A 31 0.60 23.07 -18.18
CA LEU A 31 -0.33 23.19 -17.07
C LEU A 31 0.29 24.20 -16.09
N PRO A 32 -0.46 25.17 -15.54
CA PRO A 32 0.07 26.01 -14.50
C PRO A 32 0.43 25.08 -13.33
N THR A 33 1.70 24.70 -13.22
CA THR A 33 2.21 24.00 -12.07
C THR A 33 2.28 25.05 -10.97
N LEU A 34 1.19 25.12 -10.20
CA LEU A 34 1.24 25.71 -8.87
C LEU A 34 2.20 24.81 -8.07
N HIS A 35 3.52 25.05 -8.16
CA HIS A 35 4.52 24.31 -7.39
C HIS A 35 4.45 24.79 -5.94
N ASN A 36 3.51 24.26 -5.15
CA ASN A 36 3.34 24.60 -3.73
C ASN A 36 4.52 24.14 -2.85
N ILE A 37 5.50 23.45 -3.43
CA ILE A 37 6.75 23.09 -2.78
C ILE A 37 7.75 24.26 -2.73
N LYS A 38 7.57 25.30 -3.56
CA LYS A 38 8.51 26.42 -3.62
C LYS A 38 8.65 27.10 -2.25
N GLY A 39 9.88 27.21 -1.77
CA GLY A 39 10.21 27.77 -0.46
C GLY A 39 9.96 26.83 0.72
N LYS A 40 9.49 25.60 0.48
CA LYS A 40 9.34 24.58 1.53
C LYS A 40 10.66 23.95 1.87
N THR A 41 10.91 23.71 3.16
CA THR A 41 12.11 23.01 3.62
C THR A 41 11.87 21.51 3.64
N VAL A 42 12.59 20.78 2.80
CA VAL A 42 12.53 19.32 2.73
C VAL A 42 13.84 18.75 3.27
N VAL A 43 13.74 18.04 4.40
CA VAL A 43 14.91 17.32 4.92
C VAL A 43 14.90 15.89 4.39
N ILE A 44 15.96 15.54 3.68
CA ILE A 44 16.18 14.21 3.13
C ILE A 44 17.22 13.52 4.01
N ASP A 45 16.89 12.30 4.43
CA ASP A 45 17.73 11.50 5.30
C ASP A 45 18.20 10.25 4.56
N PRO A 46 19.41 10.24 3.98
CA PRO A 46 20.00 9.02 3.48
C PRO A 46 20.37 8.14 4.67
N GLY A 47 19.63 7.05 4.88
CA GLY A 47 19.83 6.12 5.99
C GLY A 47 21.27 5.59 6.06
N HIS A 48 21.70 5.20 7.26
CA HIS A 48 23.04 4.67 7.55
C HIS A 48 24.18 5.66 7.23
N GLY A 49 25.43 5.21 7.14
CA GLY A 49 26.60 6.03 6.78
C GLY A 49 27.85 5.76 7.62
N GLY A 50 29.03 5.90 7.01
CA GLY A 50 30.31 5.65 7.65
C GLY A 50 30.48 4.16 8.00
N LYS A 51 30.64 3.88 9.30
CA LYS A 51 30.73 2.50 9.82
C LYS A 51 29.40 1.76 9.80
N ASP A 52 28.29 2.49 9.80
CA ASP A 52 26.97 1.90 9.63
C ASP A 52 26.74 1.65 8.13
N ILE A 53 26.91 0.39 7.70
CA ILE A 53 26.80 0.00 6.29
C ILE A 53 25.32 -0.18 5.89
N GLY A 54 24.45 -0.46 6.88
CA GLY A 54 23.11 -0.97 6.65
C GLY A 54 23.14 -2.36 6.02
N CYS A 55 22.03 -2.75 5.38
CA CYS A 55 21.96 -4.01 4.66
C CYS A 55 22.97 -4.04 3.51
N THR A 56 23.63 -5.18 3.31
CA THR A 56 24.63 -5.35 2.25
C THR A 56 24.41 -6.65 1.49
N ASP A 57 24.81 -6.62 0.23
CA ASP A 57 25.23 -7.79 -0.53
C ASP A 57 26.75 -7.67 -0.77
N ASP A 58 27.43 -8.72 -1.24
CA ASP A 58 28.87 -8.73 -1.48
C ASP A 58 29.37 -7.58 -2.40
N LYS A 59 28.46 -6.91 -3.13
CA LYS A 59 28.77 -5.89 -4.15
C LYS A 59 28.16 -4.51 -3.91
N ILE A 60 27.08 -4.42 -3.13
CA ILE A 60 26.32 -3.18 -2.94
C ILE A 60 25.91 -3.05 -1.49
N SER A 61 25.86 -1.80 -1.00
CA SER A 61 25.47 -1.50 0.38
C SER A 61 24.37 -0.46 0.42
N GLU A 62 23.49 -0.60 1.40
CA GLU A 62 22.37 0.30 1.66
C GLU A 62 22.84 1.75 1.77
N LYS A 63 23.87 2.04 2.57
CA LYS A 63 24.39 3.41 2.74
C LYS A 63 24.79 4.11 1.44
N ASN A 64 25.24 3.35 0.43
CA ASN A 64 25.66 3.91 -0.86
C ASN A 64 24.44 4.16 -1.76
N ILE A 65 23.48 3.23 -1.76
CA ILE A 65 22.24 3.35 -2.53
C ILE A 65 21.40 4.52 -2.02
N THR A 66 21.22 4.63 -0.69
CA THR A 66 20.43 5.70 -0.08
C THR A 66 21.04 7.07 -0.36
N LEU A 67 22.37 7.18 -0.31
CA LEU A 67 23.08 8.42 -0.65
C LEU A 67 22.92 8.80 -2.13
N ALA A 68 23.05 7.83 -3.04
CA ALA A 68 22.88 8.06 -4.47
C ALA A 68 21.47 8.55 -4.81
N VAL A 69 20.43 7.88 -4.30
CA VAL A 69 19.03 8.30 -4.51
C VAL A 69 18.75 9.65 -3.85
N ALA A 70 19.32 9.92 -2.68
CA ALA A 70 19.16 11.21 -2.00
C ALA A 70 19.73 12.38 -2.81
N TYR A 71 20.87 12.21 -3.48
CA TYR A 71 21.43 13.26 -4.34
C TYR A 71 20.56 13.57 -5.56
N GLU A 72 20.03 12.53 -6.20
CA GLU A 72 19.10 12.70 -7.32
C GLU A 72 17.80 13.36 -6.86
N LEU A 73 17.27 12.95 -5.70
CA LEU A 73 16.06 13.54 -5.12
C LEU A 73 16.28 15.00 -4.72
N ALA A 74 17.42 15.32 -4.12
CA ALA A 74 17.76 16.68 -3.71
C ALA A 74 17.79 17.62 -4.90
N GLN A 75 18.51 17.26 -5.97
CA GLN A 75 18.58 18.05 -7.20
C GLN A 75 17.20 18.31 -7.80
N LEU A 76 16.34 17.28 -7.88
CA LEU A 76 14.99 17.42 -8.41
C LEU A 76 14.13 18.36 -7.57
N LEU A 77 14.19 18.25 -6.24
CA LEU A 77 13.40 19.11 -5.34
C LEU A 77 13.91 20.56 -5.33
N GLU A 78 15.23 20.77 -5.43
CA GLU A 78 15.83 22.10 -5.57
C GLU A 78 15.41 22.76 -6.88
N MET A 79 15.38 22.01 -7.99
CA MET A 79 14.85 22.48 -9.28
C MET A 79 13.38 22.91 -9.20
N GLU A 80 12.59 22.26 -8.33
CA GLU A 80 11.19 22.58 -8.07
C GLU A 80 11.03 23.75 -7.05
N GLY A 81 12.15 24.29 -6.57
CA GLY A 81 12.22 25.47 -5.69
C GLY A 81 12.15 25.17 -4.20
N ALA A 82 12.32 23.93 -3.77
CA ALA A 82 12.42 23.55 -2.36
C ALA A 82 13.78 23.93 -1.76
N ASN A 83 13.80 24.23 -0.46
CA ASN A 83 15.03 24.30 0.32
C ASN A 83 15.38 22.89 0.81
N VAL A 84 16.36 22.23 0.19
CA VAL A 84 16.70 20.85 0.51
C VAL A 84 17.85 20.77 1.50
N ILE A 85 17.70 19.90 2.50
CA ILE A 85 18.73 19.66 3.51
C ILE A 85 18.97 18.16 3.64
N LEU A 86 20.19 17.72 3.38
CA LEU A 86 20.59 16.33 3.56
C LEU A 86 21.11 16.12 4.99
N THR A 87 20.64 15.07 5.69
CA THR A 87 21.19 14.72 7.02
C THR A 87 22.68 14.37 6.92
N ARG A 88 23.09 13.70 5.84
CA ARG A 88 24.47 13.54 5.39
C ARG A 88 24.64 13.74 3.88
N ASN A 89 25.78 14.29 3.46
CA ASN A 89 26.17 14.47 2.05
C ASN A 89 27.49 13.73 1.75
N GLY A 90 27.67 12.56 2.36
CA GLY A 90 28.88 11.77 2.20
C GLY A 90 28.78 10.46 2.94
N ASP A 91 29.83 9.64 2.83
CA ASP A 91 29.93 8.39 3.58
C ASP A 91 30.49 8.65 4.98
N TYR A 92 29.67 9.26 5.82
CA TYR A 92 29.93 9.43 7.24
C TYR A 92 28.64 9.23 8.03
N GLN A 93 28.78 8.88 9.30
CA GLN A 93 27.65 8.76 10.22
C GLN A 93 27.29 10.16 10.76
N PRO A 94 26.06 10.66 10.55
CA PRO A 94 25.55 11.84 11.24
C PRO A 94 25.89 11.84 12.75
N GLY A 95 26.25 13.01 13.28
CA GLY A 95 26.59 13.18 14.69
C GLY A 95 28.03 12.81 15.08
N GLN A 96 28.83 12.19 14.20
CA GLN A 96 30.28 12.06 14.42
C GLN A 96 30.98 13.41 14.25
N LYS A 97 31.04 14.21 15.31
CA LYS A 97 31.96 15.36 15.42
C LYS A 97 33.28 14.87 16.02
N ILE A 98 34.41 15.12 15.34
CA ILE A 98 35.78 14.71 15.71
C ILE A 98 36.12 15.02 17.19
N PHE A 99 35.50 16.05 17.78
CA PHE A 99 35.79 16.55 19.13
C PHE A 99 34.70 16.26 20.19
N LEU A 100 33.54 15.72 19.81
CA LEU A 100 32.43 15.46 20.74
C LEU A 100 32.06 13.97 20.66
N LYS A 101 32.29 13.23 21.76
CA LYS A 101 31.82 11.84 21.96
C LYS A 101 30.29 11.78 22.10
N ARG A 102 29.54 12.28 21.12
CA ARG A 102 28.09 12.08 21.03
C ARG A 102 27.82 10.95 20.04
N ASN A 103 27.73 9.72 20.57
CA ASN A 103 27.36 8.52 19.81
C ASN A 103 25.84 8.46 19.67
N ASN A 104 25.23 9.29 18.84
CA ASN A 104 23.76 9.25 18.67
C ASN A 104 23.30 9.73 17.29
N ASP A 105 23.60 8.92 16.27
CA ASP A 105 23.28 9.16 14.86
C ASP A 105 21.82 9.55 14.60
N ILE A 106 20.88 8.77 15.14
CA ILE A 106 19.45 8.98 14.91
C ILE A 106 18.94 10.30 15.52
N ASP A 107 19.51 10.74 16.65
CA ASP A 107 19.16 12.03 17.25
C ASP A 107 19.68 13.20 16.43
N GLU A 108 20.86 13.10 15.83
CA GLU A 108 21.38 14.16 14.98
C GLU A 108 20.51 14.32 13.72
N ARG A 109 20.03 13.22 13.14
CA ARG A 109 19.09 13.25 12.01
C ARG A 109 17.79 13.98 12.38
N ILE A 110 17.23 13.67 13.55
CA ILE A 110 16.03 14.33 14.09
C ILE A 110 16.31 15.81 14.40
N ALA A 111 17.41 16.11 15.08
CA ALA A 111 17.81 17.46 15.44
C ALA A 111 17.97 18.33 14.20
N LYS A 112 18.63 17.83 13.16
CA LYS A 112 18.80 18.53 11.90
C LYS A 112 17.47 18.85 11.23
N ALA A 113 16.48 17.96 11.32
CA ALA A 113 15.13 18.26 10.84
C ALA A 113 14.44 19.37 11.64
N LYS A 114 14.55 19.33 12.97
CA LYS A 114 13.94 20.32 13.87
C LYS A 114 14.61 21.69 13.77
N GLU A 115 15.94 21.74 13.81
CA GLU A 115 16.74 22.97 13.75
C GLU A 115 16.51 23.76 12.45
N ASN A 116 16.20 23.06 11.35
CA ASN A 116 15.91 23.69 10.08
C ASN A 116 14.42 23.92 9.81
N ASN A 117 13.55 23.69 10.81
CA ASN A 117 12.11 23.87 10.70
C ASN A 117 11.53 23.17 9.46
N ALA A 118 11.89 21.90 9.25
CA ALA A 118 11.49 21.17 8.06
C ALA A 118 9.96 21.09 7.91
N ASP A 119 9.44 21.41 6.71
CA ASP A 119 8.03 21.22 6.38
C ASP A 119 7.71 19.73 6.25
N ILE A 120 8.65 18.92 5.74
CA ILE A 120 8.57 17.46 5.70
C ILE A 120 9.94 16.81 5.92
N PHE A 121 9.92 15.56 6.37
CA PHE A 121 11.11 14.71 6.51
C PHE A 121 10.97 13.41 5.70
N VAL A 122 11.96 13.10 4.87
CA VAL A 122 11.96 11.93 3.98
C VAL A 122 13.22 11.11 4.22
N SER A 123 13.08 9.97 4.88
CA SER A 123 14.20 9.04 5.10
C SER A 123 14.20 7.92 4.07
N LEU A 124 15.37 7.62 3.51
CA LEU A 124 15.57 6.64 2.45
C LEU A 124 16.38 5.47 2.99
N HIS A 125 15.85 4.26 2.81
CA HIS A 125 16.43 3.00 3.29
C HIS A 125 16.32 1.89 2.23
N VAL A 126 17.03 0.79 2.44
CA VAL A 126 16.92 -0.42 1.63
C VAL A 126 16.63 -1.61 2.54
N ASN A 127 15.60 -2.36 2.20
CA ASN A 127 15.16 -3.45 3.03
C ASN A 127 15.98 -4.72 2.76
N SER A 128 15.88 -5.68 3.66
CA SER A 128 16.39 -7.03 3.48
C SER A 128 15.37 -8.04 4.02
N SER A 129 15.32 -9.20 3.38
CA SER A 129 14.52 -10.33 3.85
C SER A 129 15.36 -11.60 3.87
N PRO A 130 15.30 -12.43 4.94
CA PRO A 130 16.16 -13.62 5.07
C PRO A 130 16.08 -14.63 3.91
N LYS A 131 15.01 -14.62 3.12
CA LYS A 131 14.77 -15.59 2.02
C LYS A 131 14.78 -15.00 0.62
N GLY A 132 15.07 -13.70 0.48
CA GLY A 132 15.08 -13.02 -0.83
C GLY A 132 13.75 -13.06 -1.59
N ASN A 133 12.64 -13.36 -0.90
CA ASN A 133 11.35 -13.62 -1.53
C ASN A 133 10.39 -12.42 -1.54
N ARG A 134 10.88 -11.25 -1.13
CA ARG A 134 10.13 -9.99 -1.08
C ARG A 134 10.81 -8.96 -1.97
N ALA A 135 9.99 -8.23 -2.72
CA ALA A 135 10.45 -7.20 -3.64
C ALA A 135 9.51 -5.98 -3.63
N GLY A 136 9.94 -4.87 -4.21
CA GLY A 136 9.19 -3.63 -4.40
C GLY A 136 9.33 -2.63 -3.25
N ALA A 137 9.29 -1.34 -3.60
CA ALA A 137 9.45 -0.23 -2.67
C ALA A 137 8.21 0.00 -1.78
N VAL A 138 8.43 0.37 -0.52
CA VAL A 138 7.37 0.61 0.47
C VAL A 138 7.60 1.91 1.23
N ALA A 139 6.59 2.79 1.27
CA ALA A 139 6.58 3.97 2.12
C ALA A 139 5.91 3.68 3.47
N PHE A 140 6.63 3.94 4.56
CA PHE A 140 6.19 3.77 5.93
C PHE A 140 5.92 5.10 6.63
N TYR A 141 4.88 5.13 7.47
CA TYR A 141 4.46 6.31 8.22
C TYR A 141 4.09 5.97 9.66
N ASN A 142 4.08 6.95 10.56
CA ASN A 142 3.54 6.76 11.91
C ASN A 142 2.00 6.80 11.87
N GLU A 143 1.34 5.76 12.39
CA GLU A 143 -0.12 5.62 12.39
C GLU A 143 -0.86 6.77 13.08
N ASP A 144 -0.22 7.39 14.07
CA ASP A 144 -0.76 8.50 14.84
C ASP A 144 -0.70 9.83 14.06
N THR A 145 -0.05 9.86 12.88
CA THR A 145 0.17 11.08 12.09
C THR A 145 -0.65 11.09 10.80
N ARG A 146 -1.70 11.91 10.74
CA ARG A 146 -2.51 12.07 9.51
C ARG A 146 -1.68 12.59 8.34
N LEU A 147 -0.85 13.60 8.57
CA LEU A 147 -0.07 14.22 7.50
C LEU A 147 1.07 13.32 7.01
N GLY A 148 1.73 12.59 7.92
CA GLY A 148 2.72 11.57 7.55
C GLY A 148 2.11 10.45 6.71
N LYS A 149 0.89 10.00 7.05
CA LYS A 149 0.13 9.03 6.24
C LYS A 149 -0.15 9.54 4.83
N LEU A 150 -0.61 10.79 4.68
CA LEU A 150 -0.91 11.37 3.37
C LEU A 150 0.36 11.51 2.52
N LEU A 151 1.46 11.97 3.10
CA LEU A 151 2.77 12.05 2.44
C LEU A 151 3.22 10.68 1.93
N ALA A 152 3.16 9.65 2.78
CA ALA A 152 3.54 8.29 2.41
C ALA A 152 2.63 7.69 1.32
N GLN A 153 1.33 7.96 1.35
CA GLN A 153 0.38 7.50 0.34
C GLN A 153 0.63 8.15 -1.03
N ASP A 154 0.90 9.46 -1.05
CA ASP A 154 1.21 10.20 -2.27
C ASP A 154 2.54 9.74 -2.88
N ILE A 155 3.58 9.52 -2.07
CA ILE A 155 4.84 8.91 -2.53
C ILE A 155 4.63 7.49 -3.05
N GLN A 156 3.94 6.63 -2.29
CA GLN A 156 3.72 5.24 -2.71
C GLN A 156 2.96 5.14 -4.03
N ARG A 157 1.97 6.00 -4.25
CA ARG A 157 1.21 6.04 -5.51
C ARG A 157 2.13 6.26 -6.69
N GLU A 158 3.07 7.20 -6.60
CA GLU A 158 4.02 7.50 -7.68
C GLU A 158 5.07 6.40 -7.87
N LEU A 159 5.50 5.73 -6.79
CA LEU A 159 6.39 4.57 -6.87
C LEU A 159 5.75 3.41 -7.65
N ARG A 160 4.43 3.23 -7.53
CA ARG A 160 3.71 2.19 -8.28
C ARG A 160 3.73 2.38 -9.80
N TYR A 161 4.06 3.55 -10.33
CA TYR A 161 4.18 3.75 -11.78
C TYR A 161 5.55 3.32 -12.35
N ILE A 162 6.53 2.98 -11.52
CA ILE A 162 7.82 2.48 -12.01
C ILE A 162 7.62 1.12 -12.69
N PRO A 163 7.97 0.96 -13.99
CA PRO A 163 7.84 -0.32 -14.69
C PRO A 163 8.58 -1.45 -13.97
N ASP A 164 8.03 -2.66 -14.04
CA ASP A 164 8.61 -3.91 -13.51
C ASP A 164 8.85 -3.96 -11.98
N MET A 165 8.56 -2.87 -11.25
CA MET A 165 8.53 -2.87 -9.80
C MET A 165 7.32 -3.64 -9.28
N VAL A 166 7.55 -4.57 -8.35
CA VAL A 166 6.48 -5.22 -7.58
C VAL A 166 5.67 -4.16 -6.82
N LYS A 167 4.36 -4.11 -7.10
CA LYS A 167 3.50 -3.06 -6.54
C LYS A 167 3.22 -3.30 -5.06
N ARG A 168 3.35 -2.24 -4.27
CA ARG A 168 3.10 -2.23 -2.83
C ARG A 168 2.18 -1.08 -2.44
N THR A 169 1.67 -1.16 -1.21
CA THR A 169 0.92 -0.10 -0.55
C THR A 169 1.72 0.44 0.62
N SER A 170 1.52 1.71 0.95
CA SER A 170 2.14 2.35 2.11
C SER A 170 1.63 1.72 3.40
N ARG A 171 2.45 1.67 4.45
CA ARG A 171 2.09 0.97 5.70
C ARG A 171 2.43 1.76 6.95
N PRO A 172 1.64 1.63 8.04
CA PRO A 172 2.03 2.18 9.32
C PRO A 172 3.23 1.41 9.89
N ARG A 173 4.12 2.11 10.59
CA ARG A 173 5.27 1.55 11.30
C ARG A 173 5.72 2.47 12.43
N SER A 174 6.05 1.89 13.58
CA SER A 174 6.54 2.63 14.74
C SER A 174 8.07 2.73 14.71
N TYR A 175 8.60 3.30 13.63
CA TYR A 175 10.02 3.60 13.57
C TYR A 175 10.36 4.72 14.55
N TYR A 176 11.50 4.61 15.23
CA TYR A 176 11.98 5.58 16.22
C TYR A 176 11.98 7.00 15.64
N ILE A 177 12.53 7.17 14.44
CA ILE A 177 12.57 8.49 13.80
C ILE A 177 11.16 9.05 13.52
N LEU A 178 10.23 8.22 13.05
CA LEU A 178 8.84 8.63 12.78
C LEU A 178 8.04 8.93 14.06
N ASN A 179 8.44 8.38 15.21
CA ASN A 179 7.81 8.65 16.50
C ASN A 179 8.32 9.95 17.15
N HIS A 180 9.48 10.48 16.72
CA HIS A 180 10.16 11.60 17.37
C HIS A 180 10.23 12.88 16.51
N LEU A 181 9.70 12.82 15.29
CA LEU A 181 9.53 13.95 14.39
C LEU A 181 8.11 14.53 14.52
N GLU A 182 8.03 15.86 14.60
CA GLU A 182 6.76 16.59 14.76
C GLU A 182 6.18 17.02 13.41
N MET A 183 7.03 17.19 12.40
CA MET A 183 6.63 17.44 11.03
C MET A 183 6.19 16.13 10.34
N PRO A 184 5.39 16.21 9.25
CA PRO A 184 5.07 15.05 8.42
C PRO A 184 6.34 14.32 7.97
N ALA A 185 6.44 13.04 8.34
CA ALA A 185 7.62 12.23 8.09
C ALA A 185 7.27 10.90 7.43
N VAL A 186 8.17 10.41 6.58
CA VAL A 186 8.06 9.13 5.87
C VAL A 186 9.41 8.43 5.83
N VAL A 187 9.41 7.11 5.98
CA VAL A 187 10.56 6.25 5.65
C VAL A 187 10.23 5.49 4.37
N VAL A 188 11.05 5.61 3.33
CA VAL A 188 10.89 4.93 2.06
C VAL A 188 11.93 3.82 1.96
N GLU A 189 11.47 2.58 2.06
CA GLU A 189 12.27 1.40 1.70
C GLU A 189 12.27 1.26 0.19
N LEU A 190 13.42 1.44 -0.46
CA LEU A 190 13.54 1.57 -1.92
C LEU A 190 13.40 0.23 -2.67
N GLY A 191 13.44 -0.88 -1.93
CA GLY A 191 13.39 -2.26 -2.43
C GLY A 191 14.06 -3.21 -1.44
N TYR A 192 14.23 -4.46 -1.83
CA TYR A 192 14.87 -5.49 -1.01
C TYR A 192 16.20 -5.92 -1.61
N ILE A 193 17.30 -5.64 -0.93
CA ILE A 193 18.65 -6.01 -1.40
C ILE A 193 18.79 -7.52 -1.61
N THR A 194 18.04 -8.33 -0.86
CA THR A 194 18.09 -9.79 -0.94
C THR A 194 17.30 -10.39 -2.10
N ALA A 195 16.41 -9.64 -2.75
CA ALA A 195 15.65 -10.13 -3.91
C ALA A 195 16.35 -9.77 -5.21
N ASP A 196 16.62 -10.77 -6.05
CA ASP A 196 17.43 -10.60 -7.27
C ASP A 196 16.90 -9.50 -8.20
N THR A 197 15.58 -9.41 -8.37
CA THR A 197 14.94 -8.38 -9.20
C THR A 197 15.21 -6.97 -8.67
N ASP A 198 15.02 -6.78 -7.37
CA ASP A 198 15.24 -5.48 -6.72
C ASP A 198 16.73 -5.18 -6.66
N ARG A 199 17.59 -6.16 -6.39
CA ARG A 199 19.04 -6.00 -6.33
C ARG A 199 19.62 -5.49 -7.64
N GLN A 200 19.17 -6.03 -8.77
CA GLN A 200 19.56 -5.55 -10.10
C GLN A 200 19.17 -4.07 -10.28
N HIS A 201 17.95 -3.72 -9.91
CA HIS A 201 17.45 -2.35 -9.98
C HIS A 201 18.20 -1.41 -9.01
N LEU A 202 18.45 -1.84 -7.77
CA LEU A 202 19.17 -1.09 -6.75
C LEU A 202 20.65 -0.89 -7.10
N SER A 203 21.20 -1.68 -8.02
CA SER A 203 22.55 -1.49 -8.56
C SER A 203 22.59 -0.54 -9.77
N ASP A 204 21.45 -0.17 -10.33
CA ASP A 204 21.35 0.63 -11.56
C ASP A 204 21.16 2.14 -11.26
N PRO A 205 22.13 3.00 -11.63
CA PRO A 205 22.00 4.46 -11.47
C PRO A 205 20.80 5.06 -12.20
N MET A 206 20.36 4.47 -13.31
CA MET A 206 19.16 4.95 -14.02
C MET A 206 17.88 4.64 -13.24
N TYR A 207 17.87 3.53 -12.49
CA TYR A 207 16.80 3.22 -11.57
C TYR A 207 16.77 4.17 -10.37
N HIS A 208 17.94 4.57 -9.84
CA HIS A 208 18.01 5.59 -8.77
C HIS A 208 17.35 6.91 -9.20
N LYS A 209 17.58 7.35 -10.44
CA LYS A 209 16.91 8.53 -11.04
C LYS A 209 15.40 8.35 -11.15
N LYS A 210 14.94 7.18 -11.60
CA LYS A 210 13.49 6.88 -11.69
C LYS A 210 12.85 6.91 -10.29
N MET A 211 13.50 6.32 -9.30
CA MET A 211 13.07 6.30 -7.91
C MET A 211 12.97 7.72 -7.34
N ALA A 212 14.03 8.52 -7.45
CA ALA A 212 14.05 9.91 -7.03
C ALA A 212 12.94 10.74 -7.70
N ARG A 213 12.72 10.56 -9.01
CA ARG A 213 11.65 11.24 -9.75
C ARG A 213 10.26 10.86 -9.25
N SER A 214 9.99 9.58 -8.98
CA SER A 214 8.72 9.15 -8.40
C SER A 214 8.51 9.72 -7.00
N ILE A 215 9.54 9.71 -6.15
CA ILE A 215 9.46 10.29 -4.80
C ILE A 215 9.19 11.81 -4.89
N CYS A 216 9.92 12.53 -5.75
CA CYS A 216 9.72 13.96 -5.98
C CYS A 216 8.28 14.28 -6.44
N LYS A 217 7.73 13.51 -7.39
CA LYS A 217 6.33 13.65 -7.83
C LYS A 217 5.34 13.44 -6.67
N GLY A 218 5.60 12.46 -5.82
CA GLY A 218 4.77 12.18 -4.65
C GLY A 218 4.78 13.33 -3.65
N ILE A 219 5.96 13.89 -3.38
CA ILE A 219 6.14 15.07 -2.52
C ILE A 219 5.41 16.29 -3.11
N ASN A 220 5.56 16.53 -4.41
CA ASN A 220 4.85 17.61 -5.09
C ASN A 220 3.34 17.43 -5.03
N SER A 221 2.84 16.21 -5.23
CA SER A 221 1.43 15.89 -5.05
C SER A 221 0.95 16.23 -3.63
N TYR A 222 1.73 15.88 -2.61
CA TYR A 222 1.40 16.18 -1.21
C TYR A 222 1.24 17.69 -0.98
N PHE A 223 2.15 18.53 -1.49
CA PHE A 223 2.05 19.98 -1.35
C PHE A 223 0.98 20.62 -2.24
N ASN A 224 0.73 20.08 -3.43
CA ASN A 224 -0.27 20.60 -4.38
C ASN A 224 -1.69 20.28 -3.95
N ASN A 225 -1.88 19.16 -3.24
CA ASN A 225 -3.16 18.74 -2.67
C ASN A 225 -3.62 19.60 -1.48
N SER A 226 -3.26 20.90 -1.44
CA SER A 226 -3.69 21.94 -0.48
C SER A 226 -4.30 21.32 0.76
N HIS A 227 -3.47 20.63 1.55
CA HIS A 227 -3.89 20.16 2.86
C HIS A 227 -3.95 21.45 3.68
N THR A 228 -5.04 22.21 3.56
CA THR A 228 -5.29 23.40 4.36
C THR A 228 -5.36 22.93 5.81
N VAL A 229 -4.21 23.00 6.48
CA VAL A 229 -4.07 22.75 7.90
C VAL A 229 -4.41 24.07 8.57
N ASP A 230 -5.63 24.17 9.11
CA ASP A 230 -5.82 24.97 10.31
C ASP A 230 -5.03 24.26 11.41
N ILE A 231 -3.97 24.91 11.90
CA ILE A 231 -3.06 24.41 12.94
C ILE A 231 -3.73 24.44 14.34
N SER A 232 -5.05 24.59 14.41
CA SER A 232 -5.80 24.71 15.65
C SER A 232 -6.81 23.58 15.85
N MET A 233 -6.38 22.32 15.92
CA MET A 233 -7.12 21.28 16.65
C MET A 233 -6.18 20.23 17.23
N ASN A 234 -5.59 20.57 18.39
CA ASN A 234 -5.45 19.59 19.47
C ASN A 234 -6.86 19.20 19.91
N SER A 235 -7.44 18.18 19.27
CA SER A 235 -8.55 17.45 19.84
C SER A 235 -8.13 16.00 19.96
N GLU A 236 -7.91 15.58 21.20
CA GLU A 236 -7.66 14.21 21.60
C GLU A 236 -8.52 13.26 20.77
N LEU A 237 -7.86 12.34 20.05
CA LEU A 237 -8.56 11.25 19.39
C LEU A 237 -9.24 10.40 20.48
N PRO A 238 -10.50 9.96 20.29
CA PRO A 238 -11.14 9.07 21.24
C PRO A 238 -10.32 7.79 21.36
N VAL A 239 -9.85 7.52 22.57
CA VAL A 239 -9.23 6.25 22.93
C VAL A 239 -10.27 5.17 22.68
N TYR A 240 -10.09 4.39 21.61
CA TYR A 240 -10.84 3.16 21.43
C TYR A 240 -10.40 2.19 22.55
N GLU A 241 -11.20 2.08 23.59
CA GLU A 241 -11.19 0.90 24.45
C GLU A 241 -11.63 -0.28 23.60
N ARG A 242 -10.66 -1.09 23.16
CA ARG A 242 -10.96 -2.46 22.77
C ARG A 242 -11.41 -3.16 24.04
N SER A 243 -12.60 -3.73 23.96
CA SER A 243 -13.22 -4.60 24.96
C SER A 243 -12.18 -5.49 25.64
N ILE A 244 -12.32 -5.55 26.96
CA ILE A 244 -11.67 -6.50 27.86
C ILE A 244 -11.65 -7.87 27.18
N VAL A 245 -10.46 -8.44 27.11
CA VAL A 245 -10.21 -9.78 26.57
C VAL A 245 -11.00 -10.75 27.45
N GLU A 246 -11.93 -11.49 26.86
CA GLU A 246 -12.55 -12.63 27.55
C GLU A 246 -11.44 -13.57 28.05
N PRO A 247 -11.59 -14.18 29.24
CA PRO A 247 -10.58 -15.09 29.77
C PRO A 247 -10.30 -16.20 28.75
N VAL A 248 -9.02 -16.45 28.47
CA VAL A 248 -8.59 -17.61 27.71
C VAL A 248 -8.98 -18.86 28.50
N GLU A 249 -9.61 -19.85 27.85
CA GLU A 249 -9.86 -21.16 28.45
C GLU A 249 -8.57 -21.72 29.06
N ASN A 250 -8.64 -22.14 30.33
CA ASN A 250 -7.50 -22.46 31.20
C ASN A 250 -6.62 -23.65 30.75
N ASP A 251 -6.94 -24.32 29.64
CA ASP A 251 -6.25 -25.53 29.20
C ASP A 251 -5.38 -25.33 27.94
N LYS A 252 -5.32 -24.12 27.38
CA LYS A 252 -4.55 -23.84 26.15
C LYS A 252 -3.20 -23.19 26.45
N LEU A 253 -2.13 -23.74 25.89
CA LEU A 253 -0.79 -23.19 26.05
C LEU A 253 -0.61 -21.92 25.20
N PRO A 254 0.29 -21.00 25.60
CA PRO A 254 0.55 -19.78 24.85
C PRO A 254 1.04 -20.09 23.44
N ASN A 255 0.66 -19.25 22.48
CA ASN A 255 1.14 -19.34 21.11
C ASN A 255 2.51 -18.65 20.94
N LEU A 256 3.39 -19.29 20.18
CA LEU A 256 4.65 -18.73 19.69
C LEU A 256 4.45 -18.14 18.30
N TYR A 257 4.94 -16.93 18.07
CA TYR A 257 4.72 -16.19 16.82
C TYR A 257 5.93 -16.26 15.89
N PHE A 258 5.75 -16.85 14.71
CA PHE A 258 6.78 -17.01 13.69
C PHE A 258 6.39 -16.37 12.33
N VAL A 259 7.34 -16.29 11.40
CA VAL A 259 7.07 -15.83 10.02
C VAL A 259 6.91 -17.02 9.08
N PRO A 260 5.82 -17.12 8.30
CA PRO A 260 5.67 -18.15 7.28
C PRO A 260 6.79 -18.11 6.24
N LYS A 261 7.18 -19.26 5.68
CA LYS A 261 8.14 -19.37 4.55
C LYS A 261 7.59 -18.77 3.22
N THR A 262 6.39 -18.18 3.23
CA THR A 262 5.64 -17.77 2.04
C THR A 262 6.11 -16.40 1.51
N LYS A 263 5.92 -16.17 0.20
CA LYS A 263 6.52 -15.03 -0.53
C LYS A 263 5.71 -13.72 -0.49
N THR A 264 4.55 -13.70 0.14
CA THR A 264 3.47 -12.88 -0.40
C THR A 264 2.83 -11.84 0.52
N ARG A 265 3.15 -11.80 1.83
CA ARG A 265 2.88 -10.70 2.79
C ARG A 265 3.58 -10.97 4.13
N LEU A 266 3.89 -9.90 4.89
CA LEU A 266 4.38 -10.00 6.28
C LEU A 266 3.19 -10.13 7.24
N PHE A 267 2.86 -11.36 7.63
CA PHE A 267 2.00 -11.66 8.78
C PHE A 267 2.72 -12.69 9.65
N MET A 268 2.45 -12.68 10.95
CA MET A 268 2.95 -13.72 11.83
C MET A 268 1.92 -14.85 11.91
N ALA A 269 2.41 -16.08 11.87
CA ALA A 269 1.63 -17.28 12.11
C ALA A 269 2.09 -17.90 13.42
N THR A 270 1.19 -18.64 14.06
CA THR A 270 1.47 -19.22 15.38
C THR A 270 1.67 -20.72 15.30
N GLU A 271 2.47 -21.22 16.24
CA GLU A 271 2.40 -22.60 16.73
C GLU A 271 2.16 -22.57 18.24
N GLU A 272 1.49 -23.56 18.79
CA GLU A 272 1.27 -23.65 20.24
C GLU A 272 2.57 -24.09 20.93
N MET A 273 2.91 -23.48 22.07
CA MET A 273 4.08 -23.87 22.86
C MET A 273 4.00 -25.34 23.29
N THR A 274 5.13 -26.05 23.35
CA THR A 274 5.19 -27.41 23.92
C THR A 274 5.53 -27.36 25.41
N LEU A 275 4.94 -28.23 26.22
CA LEU A 275 5.41 -28.47 27.59
C LEU A 275 6.64 -29.38 27.54
N ASP A 276 7.80 -28.84 27.84
CA ASP A 276 8.97 -29.66 28.16
C ASP A 276 8.79 -30.16 29.63
N ASP A 277 9.40 -31.30 30.01
CA ASP A 277 9.16 -31.97 31.31
C ASP A 277 9.40 -31.07 32.56
N THR A 278 9.99 -29.89 32.38
CA THR A 278 10.28 -28.87 33.39
C THR A 278 9.25 -27.71 33.45
N ALA A 279 8.30 -27.64 32.51
CA ALA A 279 7.40 -26.49 32.34
C ALA A 279 6.08 -26.65 33.11
N GLN A 280 6.12 -26.99 34.40
CA GLN A 280 5.00 -26.73 35.31
C GLN A 280 5.42 -25.57 36.21
N GLY A 281 4.79 -24.42 36.04
CA GLY A 281 5.29 -23.24 36.68
C GLY A 281 4.40 -22.02 36.57
N THR A 282 4.73 -21.05 37.41
CA THR A 282 4.20 -19.69 37.41
C THR A 282 4.22 -19.07 36.01
N VAL A 283 3.40 -18.04 35.77
CA VAL A 283 3.37 -17.27 34.50
C VAL A 283 4.78 -16.87 34.03
N LYS A 284 5.69 -16.58 34.97
CA LYS A 284 7.09 -16.23 34.67
C LYS A 284 7.87 -17.39 34.04
N GLU A 285 7.70 -18.60 34.54
CA GLU A 285 8.41 -19.80 34.04
C GLU A 285 7.87 -20.19 32.67
N LEU A 286 6.55 -20.18 32.49
CA LEU A 286 5.92 -20.43 31.18
C LEU A 286 6.31 -19.37 30.14
N ALA A 287 6.30 -18.09 30.51
CA ALA A 287 6.70 -17.02 29.61
C ALA A 287 8.20 -17.09 29.23
N ARG A 288 9.05 -17.51 30.16
CA ARG A 288 10.48 -17.77 29.86
C ARG A 288 10.63 -18.92 28.86
N SER A 289 9.96 -20.05 29.12
CA SER A 289 10.00 -21.20 28.21
C SER A 289 9.48 -20.85 26.82
N ALA A 290 8.40 -20.07 26.72
CA ALA A 290 7.87 -19.58 25.45
C ALA A 290 8.91 -18.76 24.66
N LEU A 291 9.69 -17.90 25.33
CA LEU A 291 10.75 -17.13 24.69
C LEU A 291 11.94 -18.00 24.26
N GLU A 292 12.32 -18.98 25.08
CA GLU A 292 13.38 -19.93 24.74
C GLU A 292 13.02 -20.73 23.49
N GLN A 293 11.80 -21.27 23.42
CA GLN A 293 11.29 -21.97 22.22
C GLN A 293 11.19 -21.04 21.01
N LEU A 294 10.76 -19.79 21.20
CA LEU A 294 10.72 -18.80 20.13
C LEU A 294 12.11 -18.52 19.53
N VAL A 295 13.15 -18.47 20.37
CA VAL A 295 14.54 -18.26 19.94
C VAL A 295 15.09 -19.47 19.19
N GLU A 296 14.79 -20.69 19.66
CA GLU A 296 15.18 -21.93 18.97
C GLU A 296 14.56 -22.04 17.56
N GLY A 297 13.36 -21.50 17.40
CA GLY A 297 12.63 -21.52 16.14
C GLY A 297 11.44 -22.49 16.15
N PRO A 298 10.70 -22.57 15.03
CA PRO A 298 9.49 -23.37 14.97
C PRO A 298 9.78 -24.87 15.06
N ARG A 299 9.15 -25.55 16.03
CA ARG A 299 9.34 -26.98 16.30
C ARG A 299 8.30 -27.84 15.58
N GLN A 300 7.07 -27.35 15.42
CA GLN A 300 5.94 -28.16 14.94
C GLN A 300 5.64 -27.92 13.47
N ILE A 301 5.66 -26.65 13.03
CA ILE A 301 5.21 -26.29 11.68
C ILE A 301 6.40 -25.97 10.77
N LYS A 302 6.73 -26.92 9.89
CA LYS A 302 7.87 -26.82 8.93
C LYS A 302 7.80 -25.63 7.98
N GLN A 303 6.62 -25.04 7.79
CA GLN A 303 6.35 -23.88 6.95
C GLN A 303 6.56 -22.55 7.68
N LEU A 304 7.03 -22.56 8.92
CA LEU A 304 7.44 -21.37 9.65
C LEU A 304 8.96 -21.17 9.56
N SER A 305 9.40 -19.95 9.81
CA SER A 305 10.82 -19.57 9.84
C SER A 305 11.14 -18.96 11.21
N PRO A 306 12.37 -19.15 11.71
CA PRO A 306 12.86 -18.43 12.87
C PRO A 306 12.70 -16.91 12.70
N CYS A 307 12.37 -16.23 13.79
CA CYS A 307 12.19 -14.77 13.83
C CYS A 307 13.37 -14.04 14.48
N ILE A 308 14.12 -14.74 15.32
CA ILE A 308 15.31 -14.23 15.98
C ILE A 308 16.51 -14.58 15.09
N PRO A 309 17.23 -13.60 14.55
CA PRO A 309 18.39 -13.85 13.69
C PRO A 309 19.60 -14.33 14.49
N GLU A 310 20.55 -14.93 13.78
CA GLU A 310 21.84 -15.33 14.34
C GLU A 310 22.56 -14.12 14.98
N GLY A 311 23.18 -14.35 16.14
CA GLY A 311 23.83 -13.30 16.93
C GLY A 311 22.94 -12.56 17.92
N ILE A 312 21.62 -12.85 17.95
CA ILE A 312 20.70 -12.42 19.01
C ILE A 312 20.29 -13.64 19.84
N SER A 313 20.43 -13.55 21.16
CA SER A 313 19.94 -14.57 22.08
C SER A 313 19.17 -13.96 23.25
N PHE A 314 18.25 -14.72 23.82
CA PHE A 314 17.52 -14.35 25.02
C PHE A 314 18.37 -14.61 26.27
N THR A 315 18.47 -13.65 27.19
CA THR A 315 19.28 -13.78 28.41
C THR A 315 18.46 -13.76 29.69
N ASP A 316 17.48 -12.86 29.81
CA ASP A 316 16.66 -12.76 31.03
C ASP A 316 15.24 -12.25 30.76
N LEU A 317 14.32 -12.64 31.65
CA LEU A 317 12.93 -12.18 31.70
C LEU A 317 12.55 -11.83 33.14
N LYS A 318 12.13 -10.58 33.33
CA LYS A 318 11.54 -10.08 34.59
C LYS A 318 10.11 -9.66 34.36
N ILE A 319 9.19 -10.12 35.20
CA ILE A 319 7.79 -9.70 35.17
C ILE A 319 7.48 -8.96 36.47
N SER A 320 6.97 -7.73 36.36
CA SER A 320 6.55 -6.91 37.50
C SER A 320 5.21 -6.25 37.16
N GLY A 321 4.14 -6.72 37.80
CA GLY A 321 2.78 -6.33 37.45
C GLY A 321 2.50 -6.59 35.97
N PRO A 322 2.01 -5.59 35.20
CA PRO A 322 1.69 -5.76 33.78
C PRO A 322 2.90 -5.70 32.83
N LEU A 323 4.11 -5.46 33.36
CA LEU A 323 5.32 -5.23 32.56
C LEU A 323 6.24 -6.46 32.55
N ALA A 324 6.47 -7.00 31.36
CA ALA A 324 7.55 -7.93 31.08
C ALA A 324 8.77 -7.16 30.56
N THR A 325 9.94 -7.36 31.16
CA THR A 325 11.23 -6.83 30.71
C THR A 325 12.07 -7.99 30.19
N VAL A 326 12.36 -7.98 28.90
CA VAL A 326 13.12 -8.99 28.18
C VAL A 326 14.51 -8.44 27.89
N ASP A 327 15.56 -9.17 28.27
CA ASP A 327 16.93 -8.84 27.89
C ASP A 327 17.41 -9.75 26.77
N LEU A 328 18.01 -9.13 25.76
CA LEU A 328 18.58 -9.79 24.59
C LEU A 328 20.09 -9.55 24.56
N ALA A 329 20.87 -10.62 24.48
CA ALA A 329 22.28 -10.52 24.14
C ALA A 329 22.44 -10.35 22.63
N VAL A 330 23.29 -9.41 22.23
CA VAL A 330 23.64 -9.16 20.82
C VAL A 330 25.17 -9.20 20.69
N THR A 331 25.68 -10.18 19.96
CA THR A 331 27.14 -10.47 19.88
C THR A 331 27.89 -9.56 18.92
N ASN A 332 27.22 -9.02 17.90
CA ASN A 332 27.75 -8.03 16.97
C ASN A 332 26.95 -6.73 17.09
N GLU A 333 27.35 -5.83 18.00
CA GLU A 333 26.71 -4.50 18.16
C GLU A 333 26.97 -3.53 16.99
N GLU A 334 27.49 -4.00 15.84
CA GLU A 334 27.73 -3.12 14.69
C GLU A 334 26.39 -2.62 14.13
N PRO A 335 26.23 -1.30 13.92
CA PRO A 335 25.04 -0.74 13.31
C PRO A 335 24.71 -1.40 11.95
N GLY A 336 23.44 -1.73 11.71
CA GLY A 336 22.99 -2.22 10.40
C GLY A 336 23.10 -3.74 10.17
N PHE A 337 23.41 -4.55 11.19
CA PHE A 337 23.47 -6.02 11.03
C PHE A 337 22.13 -6.67 10.62
N MET A 338 21.01 -5.94 10.74
CA MET A 338 19.69 -6.38 10.29
C MET A 338 18.91 -5.22 9.65
N GLY A 339 18.10 -5.52 8.63
CA GLY A 339 17.19 -4.54 8.04
C GLY A 339 15.97 -4.25 8.90
N SER A 340 15.27 -3.16 8.58
CA SER A 340 14.08 -2.67 9.29
C SER A 340 12.96 -3.71 9.44
N GLU A 341 12.81 -4.60 8.45
CA GLU A 341 11.85 -5.68 8.48
C GLU A 341 12.27 -6.83 9.41
N GLY A 342 13.55 -7.21 9.38
CA GLY A 342 14.10 -8.20 10.31
C GLY A 342 14.00 -7.72 11.76
N GLU A 343 14.33 -6.46 12.01
CA GLU A 343 14.23 -5.83 13.34
C GLU A 343 12.79 -5.87 13.87
N TRP A 344 11.84 -5.49 13.00
CA TRP A 344 10.42 -5.57 13.34
C TRP A 344 9.97 -7.00 13.60
N ILE A 345 10.42 -7.98 12.80
CA ILE A 345 10.04 -9.39 12.99
C ILE A 345 10.49 -9.86 14.36
N ALA A 346 11.75 -9.65 14.73
CA ALA A 346 12.29 -10.12 16.02
C ALA A 346 11.57 -9.48 17.22
N ILE A 347 11.39 -8.15 17.19
CA ILE A 347 10.72 -7.42 18.27
C ILE A 347 9.24 -7.84 18.39
N SER A 348 8.56 -7.95 17.26
CA SER A 348 7.12 -8.22 17.25
C SER A 348 6.82 -9.66 17.64
N SER A 349 7.67 -10.64 17.29
CA SER A 349 7.48 -12.03 17.69
C SER A 349 7.61 -12.19 19.20
N ILE A 350 8.60 -11.56 19.81
CA ILE A 350 8.79 -11.54 21.27
C ILE A 350 7.57 -10.93 21.96
N ALA A 351 7.16 -9.73 21.52
CA ALA A 351 6.07 -9.02 22.14
C ALA A 351 4.74 -9.78 22.02
N CYS A 352 4.43 -10.32 20.84
CA CYS A 352 3.19 -11.07 20.61
C CYS A 352 3.13 -12.39 21.39
N THR A 353 4.22 -13.15 21.45
CA THR A 353 4.31 -14.35 22.28
C THR A 353 4.03 -14.01 23.75
N LEU A 354 4.62 -12.92 24.27
CA LEU A 354 4.37 -12.49 25.65
C LEU A 354 2.95 -11.95 25.88
N PHE A 355 2.30 -11.37 24.88
CA PHE A 355 0.90 -10.92 24.97
C PHE A 355 -0.13 -12.06 24.89
N GLU A 356 0.29 -13.32 24.80
CA GLU A 356 -0.58 -14.47 25.04
C GLU A 356 -0.86 -14.69 26.53
N PHE A 357 0.02 -14.18 27.41
CA PHE A 357 -0.19 -14.17 28.86
C PHE A 357 -1.05 -12.96 29.24
N PRO A 358 -2.30 -13.15 29.76
CA PRO A 358 -3.22 -12.05 30.04
C PRO A 358 -2.67 -11.00 31.03
N GLU A 359 -1.79 -11.41 31.94
CA GLU A 359 -1.13 -10.56 32.93
C GLU A 359 -0.13 -9.59 32.28
N ILE A 360 0.47 -9.97 31.15
CA ILE A 360 1.46 -9.14 30.46
C ILE A 360 0.74 -8.21 29.49
N GLN A 361 0.76 -6.91 29.79
CA GLN A 361 0.16 -5.88 28.93
C GLN A 361 1.21 -4.97 28.29
N GLN A 362 2.43 -4.99 28.82
CA GLN A 362 3.56 -4.21 28.33
C GLN A 362 4.82 -5.07 28.23
N VAL A 363 5.61 -4.85 27.18
CA VAL A 363 6.89 -5.54 26.95
C VAL A 363 7.98 -4.50 26.73
N GLN A 364 8.97 -4.43 27.62
CA GLN A 364 10.18 -3.63 27.47
C GLN A 364 11.32 -4.53 27.00
N ILE A 365 12.02 -4.12 25.94
CA ILE A 365 13.22 -4.80 25.47
C ILE A 365 14.47 -4.08 25.99
N LEU A 366 15.42 -4.86 26.49
CA LEU A 366 16.79 -4.45 26.79
C LEU A 366 17.75 -5.14 25.82
N VAL A 367 18.88 -4.50 25.56
CA VAL A 367 19.96 -5.05 24.75
C VAL A 367 21.23 -5.03 25.58
N ASN A 368 21.84 -6.19 25.81
CA ASN A 368 23.02 -6.36 26.65
C ASN A 368 22.84 -5.70 28.03
N GLY A 369 21.67 -5.91 28.66
CA GLY A 369 21.30 -5.39 29.97
C GLY A 369 20.92 -3.91 30.02
N LYS A 370 20.86 -3.22 28.88
CA LYS A 370 20.63 -1.75 28.83
C LYS A 370 19.42 -1.40 27.97
N LYS A 371 18.68 -0.37 28.39
CA LYS A 371 17.67 0.26 27.52
C LYS A 371 18.37 0.84 26.28
N ARG A 372 17.76 0.65 25.13
CA ARG A 372 18.18 1.19 23.83
C ARG A 372 17.00 1.87 23.17
N LYS A 373 17.29 2.67 22.14
CA LYS A 373 16.27 3.31 21.31
C LYS A 373 15.69 2.36 20.27
N THR A 374 16.59 1.58 19.69
CA THR A 374 16.35 0.64 18.61
C THR A 374 17.20 -0.60 18.86
N LEU A 375 16.80 -1.74 18.32
CA LEU A 375 17.62 -2.96 18.32
C LEU A 375 18.69 -2.88 17.24
N ALA A 376 18.35 -2.32 16.06
CA ALA A 376 19.24 -2.24 14.91
C ALA A 376 19.08 -0.98 14.05
N GLY A 377 18.36 0.04 14.55
CA GLY A 377 18.35 1.39 13.97
C GLY A 377 16.97 1.89 13.56
N HIS A 378 15.94 1.05 13.58
CA HIS A 378 14.62 1.39 13.03
C HIS A 378 13.52 1.42 14.08
N MET A 379 13.27 0.31 14.78
CA MET A 379 12.07 0.15 15.63
C MET A 379 12.23 0.83 16.98
N ASP A 380 11.23 1.60 17.42
CA ASP A 380 11.27 2.24 18.74
C ASP A 380 11.04 1.24 19.88
N ILE A 381 12.10 0.95 20.62
CA ILE A 381 12.09 0.15 21.85
C ILE A 381 12.47 0.96 23.09
N SER A 382 12.55 2.30 22.96
CA SER A 382 12.90 3.19 24.07
C SER A 382 11.84 3.21 25.18
N LYS A 383 10.61 2.86 24.82
CA LYS A 383 9.45 2.73 25.70
C LYS A 383 8.89 1.31 25.64
N PRO A 384 8.18 0.84 26.67
CA PRO A 384 7.50 -0.44 26.62
C PRO A 384 6.50 -0.50 25.46
N LEU A 385 6.56 -1.58 24.70
CA LEU A 385 5.56 -1.95 23.71
C LEU A 385 4.27 -2.31 24.44
N THR A 386 3.12 -1.89 23.93
CA THR A 386 1.81 -2.18 24.53
C THR A 386 0.99 -3.03 23.59
N ARG A 387 0.03 -3.82 24.09
CA ARG A 387 -0.83 -4.66 23.22
C ARG A 387 -1.57 -3.90 22.11
N LYS A 388 -1.87 -2.60 22.30
CA LYS A 388 -2.52 -1.75 21.28
C LYS A 388 -1.55 -1.24 20.21
N LYS A 389 -0.31 -0.94 20.60
CA LYS A 389 0.78 -0.48 19.72
C LYS A 389 1.74 -1.61 19.32
N ALA A 390 1.43 -2.83 19.76
CA ALA A 390 2.14 -4.03 19.37
C ALA A 390 2.04 -4.08 17.85
N PRO A 391 3.13 -4.34 17.12
CA PRO A 391 3.17 -4.00 15.71
C PRO A 391 2.31 -4.92 14.81
N LEU A 392 1.35 -5.66 15.37
CA LEU A 392 0.65 -6.76 14.75
C LEU A 392 -0.87 -6.71 14.96
N ASN A 393 -1.59 -6.99 13.88
CA ASN A 393 -2.95 -7.50 13.96
C ASN A 393 -2.86 -8.97 14.41
N LYS A 394 -3.42 -9.32 15.58
CA LYS A 394 -3.62 -10.74 15.96
C LYS A 394 -4.50 -11.40 14.89
N ILE A 395 -4.11 -12.59 14.41
CA ILE A 395 -5.01 -13.54 13.74
C ILE A 395 -5.10 -14.74 14.69
N PRO A 396 -6.21 -14.93 15.40
CA PRO A 396 -6.43 -16.17 16.16
C PRO A 396 -6.42 -17.37 15.19
N GLY A 397 -5.61 -18.40 15.45
CA GLY A 397 -5.82 -19.73 14.85
C GLY A 397 -4.69 -20.46 14.13
N GLY A 398 -3.44 -19.96 14.06
CA GLY A 398 -2.32 -20.73 13.47
C GLY A 398 -2.47 -21.07 11.97
N ILE A 399 -1.35 -21.40 11.32
CA ILE A 399 -1.16 -21.76 9.89
C ILE A 399 -2.17 -21.13 8.89
N MET A 400 -1.78 -20.03 8.24
CA MET A 400 -2.32 -19.74 6.90
C MET A 400 -1.36 -20.34 5.88
N GLU A 401 -1.81 -21.38 5.19
CA GLU A 401 -1.21 -21.81 3.93
C GLU A 401 -0.98 -20.58 3.03
N GLY A 402 0.20 -20.51 2.41
CA GLY A 402 0.51 -19.45 1.45
C GLY A 402 -0.58 -19.32 0.39
N LYS A 403 -0.86 -18.08 -0.02
CA LYS A 403 -1.89 -17.67 -1.01
C LYS A 403 -2.48 -18.85 -1.79
N LYS A 404 -3.66 -19.29 -1.37
CA LYS A 404 -4.45 -20.25 -2.14
C LYS A 404 -5.25 -19.57 -3.24
N ALA A 405 -5.60 -18.28 -3.05
CA ALA A 405 -6.36 -17.54 -4.03
C ALA A 405 -6.31 -16.01 -3.89
N LYS A 406 -6.76 -15.30 -4.91
CA LYS A 406 -6.98 -13.86 -4.91
C LYS A 406 -8.47 -13.50 -5.05
N VAL A 407 -8.93 -12.47 -4.35
CA VAL A 407 -10.29 -11.93 -4.48
C VAL A 407 -10.23 -10.46 -4.83
N ALA A 408 -10.95 -10.05 -5.88
CA ALA A 408 -11.27 -8.65 -6.12
C ALA A 408 -12.72 -8.37 -5.72
N ILE A 409 -12.94 -7.33 -4.92
CA ILE A 409 -14.28 -6.82 -4.60
C ILE A 409 -14.48 -5.51 -5.35
N VAL A 410 -15.50 -5.50 -6.21
CA VAL A 410 -15.92 -4.34 -6.99
C VAL A 410 -17.21 -3.79 -6.38
N ILE A 411 -17.24 -2.47 -6.15
CA ILE A 411 -18.40 -1.78 -5.61
C ILE A 411 -18.98 -0.87 -6.68
N ASP A 412 -20.15 -1.24 -7.16
CA ASP A 412 -20.90 -0.56 -8.21
C ASP A 412 -21.75 0.59 -7.64
N ASP A 413 -22.31 1.38 -8.56
CA ASP A 413 -23.28 2.46 -8.32
C ASP A 413 -22.77 3.73 -7.62
N LEU A 414 -21.46 3.98 -7.63
CA LEU A 414 -20.95 5.32 -7.34
C LEU A 414 -21.38 6.30 -8.44
N GLY A 415 -21.22 7.60 -8.20
CA GLY A 415 -21.65 8.65 -9.14
C GLY A 415 -23.15 8.96 -9.06
N GLN A 416 -23.82 8.50 -8.00
CA GLN A 416 -25.22 8.83 -7.71
C GLN A 416 -25.34 9.92 -6.64
N ARG A 417 -26.50 10.60 -6.59
CA ARG A 417 -26.79 11.65 -5.60
C ARG A 417 -26.70 11.15 -4.15
N ASN A 418 -27.10 9.90 -3.88
CA ASN A 418 -27.10 9.32 -2.54
C ASN A 418 -26.43 7.93 -2.53
N PRO A 419 -25.09 7.87 -2.52
CA PRO A 419 -24.35 6.63 -2.49
C PRO A 419 -24.27 6.10 -1.04
N GLU A 420 -25.41 5.73 -0.46
CA GLU A 420 -25.44 5.23 0.93
C GLU A 420 -24.45 4.07 1.12
N GLY A 421 -23.68 4.09 2.20
CA GLY A 421 -22.61 3.12 2.45
C GLY A 421 -21.25 3.50 1.87
N LEU A 422 -21.14 4.52 1.02
CA LEU A 422 -19.86 4.93 0.43
C LEU A 422 -18.83 5.35 1.49
N LYS A 423 -19.25 6.10 2.51
CA LYS A 423 -18.36 6.55 3.59
C LYS A 423 -17.82 5.35 4.38
N GLU A 424 -18.67 4.38 4.67
CA GLU A 424 -18.34 3.15 5.35
C GLU A 424 -17.41 2.29 4.48
N MET A 425 -17.68 2.17 3.18
CA MET A 425 -16.88 1.38 2.25
C MET A 425 -15.47 1.96 2.07
N ILE A 426 -15.35 3.28 1.89
CA ILE A 426 -14.06 3.99 1.77
C ILE A 426 -13.27 4.02 3.10
N SER A 427 -13.88 3.60 4.21
CA SER A 427 -13.18 3.42 5.49
C SER A 427 -12.53 2.03 5.63
N ILE A 428 -12.82 1.09 4.72
CA ILE A 428 -12.29 -0.26 4.74
C ILE A 428 -10.88 -0.25 4.13
N ASP A 429 -9.86 -0.37 4.97
CA ASP A 429 -8.44 -0.23 4.58
C ASP A 429 -7.86 -1.45 3.82
N ARG A 430 -8.58 -2.00 2.85
CA ARG A 430 -8.19 -3.15 2.01
C ARG A 430 -8.38 -2.82 0.53
N PRO A 431 -7.62 -3.43 -0.40
CA PRO A 431 -7.80 -3.21 -1.83
C PRO A 431 -9.25 -3.49 -2.27
N MET A 432 -9.83 -2.51 -2.97
CA MET A 432 -11.17 -2.56 -3.54
C MET A 432 -11.19 -1.73 -4.81
N THR A 433 -12.10 -2.09 -5.71
CA THR A 433 -12.34 -1.36 -6.96
C THR A 433 -13.70 -0.69 -6.90
N PHE A 434 -13.78 0.59 -7.22
CA PHE A 434 -15.02 1.35 -7.23
C PHE A 434 -15.45 1.65 -8.66
N ALA A 435 -16.64 1.19 -9.04
CA ALA A 435 -17.21 1.47 -10.34
C ALA A 435 -18.15 2.68 -10.24
N VAL A 436 -17.84 3.73 -11.00
CA VAL A 436 -18.49 5.04 -10.93
C VAL A 436 -19.33 5.25 -12.18
N MET A 437 -20.64 5.45 -12.01
CA MET A 437 -21.51 5.80 -13.14
C MET A 437 -21.13 7.17 -13.70
N PRO A 438 -21.18 7.39 -15.02
CA PRO A 438 -20.94 8.69 -15.65
C PRO A 438 -22.15 9.62 -15.42
N ASN A 439 -21.97 10.60 -14.54
CA ASN A 439 -22.97 11.57 -14.13
C ASN A 439 -22.25 12.91 -13.86
N PRO A 440 -22.55 13.96 -14.65
CA PRO A 440 -21.86 15.24 -14.55
C PRO A 440 -21.88 15.85 -13.14
N GLU A 441 -22.91 15.57 -12.34
CA GLU A 441 -23.08 16.17 -11.01
C GLU A 441 -22.21 15.51 -9.92
N TYR A 442 -21.94 14.20 -10.00
CA TYR A 442 -21.41 13.46 -8.85
C TYR A 442 -20.17 12.62 -9.14
N SER A 443 -19.94 12.21 -10.40
CA SER A 443 -18.94 11.18 -10.73
C SER A 443 -17.52 11.63 -10.44
N SER A 444 -17.14 12.83 -10.90
CA SER A 444 -15.81 13.38 -10.66
C SER A 444 -15.49 13.41 -9.16
N ARG A 445 -16.40 13.94 -8.34
CA ARG A 445 -16.20 14.04 -6.89
C ARG A 445 -16.01 12.67 -6.23
N GLN A 446 -16.86 11.69 -6.57
CA GLN A 446 -16.81 10.36 -5.94
C GLN A 446 -15.63 9.53 -6.45
N ALA A 447 -15.29 9.63 -7.74
CA ALA A 447 -14.11 9.00 -8.32
C ALA A 447 -12.82 9.56 -7.69
N VAL A 448 -12.68 10.89 -7.59
CA VAL A 448 -11.56 11.55 -6.89
C VAL A 448 -11.51 11.11 -5.43
N GLN A 449 -12.65 11.01 -4.74
CA GLN A 449 -12.70 10.58 -3.35
C GLN A 449 -12.17 9.15 -3.16
N ALA A 450 -12.53 8.22 -4.04
CA ALA A 450 -12.03 6.85 -4.04
C ALA A 450 -10.53 6.79 -4.40
N ALA A 451 -10.12 7.44 -5.50
CA ALA A 451 -8.74 7.44 -5.97
C ALA A 451 -7.77 8.07 -4.96
N LYS A 452 -8.15 9.17 -4.30
CA LYS A 452 -7.35 9.82 -3.23
C LYS A 452 -7.13 8.92 -2.02
N ARG A 453 -7.98 7.90 -1.82
CA ARG A 453 -7.83 6.89 -0.76
C ARG A 453 -7.06 5.66 -1.23
N GLY A 454 -6.54 5.67 -2.46
CA GLY A 454 -5.74 4.61 -3.04
C GLY A 454 -6.58 3.46 -3.60
N TYR A 455 -7.89 3.63 -3.79
CA TYR A 455 -8.71 2.60 -4.43
C TYR A 455 -8.61 2.66 -5.95
N GLU A 456 -8.79 1.51 -6.60
CA GLU A 456 -8.93 1.46 -8.05
C GLU A 456 -10.30 2.01 -8.45
N VAL A 457 -10.35 2.71 -9.58
CA VAL A 457 -11.57 3.30 -10.12
C VAL A 457 -11.79 2.76 -11.53
N ILE A 458 -13.03 2.39 -11.83
CA ILE A 458 -13.47 2.03 -13.19
C ILE A 458 -14.77 2.77 -13.51
N VAL A 459 -15.10 2.86 -14.80
CA VAL A 459 -16.39 3.40 -15.25
C VAL A 459 -17.48 2.34 -15.08
N HIS A 460 -18.59 2.69 -14.43
CA HIS A 460 -19.79 1.86 -14.37
C HIS A 460 -20.76 2.29 -15.48
N LEU A 461 -20.58 1.72 -16.67
CA LEU A 461 -21.14 2.26 -17.91
C LEU A 461 -22.62 1.85 -18.08
N PRO A 462 -23.57 2.81 -18.15
CA PRO A 462 -25.00 2.52 -18.22
C PRO A 462 -25.40 1.94 -19.58
N MET A 463 -26.07 0.79 -19.56
CA MET A 463 -26.46 0.08 -20.75
C MET A 463 -27.88 -0.48 -20.64
N GLN A 464 -28.64 -0.41 -21.74
CA GLN A 464 -30.01 -0.90 -21.79
C GLN A 464 -30.12 -2.42 -21.44
N PRO A 465 -30.96 -2.81 -20.47
CA PRO A 465 -31.31 -4.21 -20.26
C PRO A 465 -32.48 -4.64 -21.17
N VAL A 466 -32.69 -5.95 -21.28
CA VAL A 466 -33.90 -6.51 -21.94
C VAL A 466 -35.18 -6.10 -21.19
N LYS A 467 -35.13 -6.07 -19.85
CA LYS A 467 -36.23 -5.62 -18.98
C LYS A 467 -35.68 -4.71 -17.89
N GLY A 468 -36.35 -3.58 -17.64
CA GLY A 468 -35.97 -2.63 -16.59
C GLY A 468 -36.70 -1.30 -16.74
N LYS A 469 -36.73 -0.50 -15.67
CA LYS A 469 -37.31 0.85 -15.71
C LYS A 469 -36.27 1.82 -16.28
N ALA A 470 -36.68 2.71 -17.19
CA ALA A 470 -35.78 3.71 -17.78
C ALA A 470 -35.01 4.54 -16.75
N LYS A 471 -35.66 4.87 -15.62
CA LYS A 471 -35.05 5.61 -14.51
C LYS A 471 -33.86 4.93 -13.84
N TRP A 472 -33.68 3.62 -14.02
CA TRP A 472 -32.56 2.88 -13.45
C TRP A 472 -31.27 3.03 -14.25
N LEU A 473 -31.36 3.44 -15.51
CA LEU A 473 -30.19 3.53 -16.39
C LEU A 473 -29.25 4.68 -16.05
N GLY A 474 -29.76 5.76 -15.45
CA GLY A 474 -28.99 7.00 -15.31
C GLY A 474 -28.80 7.74 -16.64
N PRO A 475 -28.16 8.93 -16.61
CA PRO A 475 -27.89 9.71 -17.82
C PRO A 475 -26.85 9.01 -18.72
N GLY A 476 -26.91 9.25 -20.03
CA GLY A 476 -25.89 8.76 -20.97
C GLY A 476 -25.96 7.28 -21.33
N ALA A 477 -27.05 6.60 -20.96
CA ALA A 477 -27.20 5.17 -21.21
C ALA A 477 -27.11 4.78 -22.68
N ILE A 478 -26.35 3.71 -22.94
CA ILE A 478 -26.23 3.11 -24.27
C ILE A 478 -27.50 2.30 -24.55
N THR A 479 -28.20 2.65 -25.62
CA THR A 479 -29.49 2.06 -25.99
C THR A 479 -29.46 1.44 -27.39
N SER A 480 -30.36 0.48 -27.63
CA SER A 480 -30.38 -0.32 -28.86
C SER A 480 -30.81 0.44 -30.13
N ASN A 481 -31.29 1.68 -29.97
CA ASN A 481 -31.62 2.58 -31.08
C ASN A 481 -30.45 3.49 -31.50
N MET A 482 -29.31 3.42 -30.81
CA MET A 482 -28.12 4.18 -31.17
C MET A 482 -27.36 3.48 -32.30
N THR A 483 -26.83 4.28 -33.22
CA THR A 483 -25.85 3.86 -34.23
C THR A 483 -24.48 3.61 -33.59
N ALA A 484 -23.61 2.84 -34.24
CA ALA A 484 -22.26 2.57 -33.74
C ALA A 484 -21.45 3.84 -33.43
N GLU A 485 -21.63 4.91 -34.23
CA GLU A 485 -20.93 6.18 -34.02
C GLU A 485 -21.49 6.96 -32.83
N GLU A 486 -22.81 6.95 -32.63
CA GLU A 486 -23.43 7.52 -31.43
C GLU A 486 -22.96 6.80 -30.17
N ILE A 487 -22.85 5.47 -30.22
CA ILE A 487 -22.31 4.65 -29.12
C ILE A 487 -20.86 5.08 -28.81
N ARG A 488 -19.97 5.14 -29.81
CA ARG A 488 -18.57 5.57 -29.59
C ARG A 488 -18.50 6.95 -28.96
N ASN A 489 -19.28 7.90 -29.48
CA ASN A 489 -19.28 9.27 -28.96
C ASN A 489 -19.85 9.37 -27.54
N GLN A 490 -20.86 8.57 -27.20
CA GLN A 490 -21.38 8.50 -25.84
C GLN A 490 -20.35 7.89 -24.89
N VAL A 491 -19.73 6.76 -25.25
CA VAL A 491 -18.70 6.10 -24.43
C VAL A 491 -17.50 7.00 -24.17
N ARG A 492 -17.02 7.74 -25.19
CA ARG A 492 -15.93 8.71 -24.99
C ARG A 492 -16.30 9.80 -23.99
N ARG A 493 -17.53 10.33 -24.06
CA ARG A 493 -18.03 11.31 -23.09
C ARG A 493 -18.15 10.72 -21.69
N ASP A 494 -18.61 9.48 -21.57
CA ASP A 494 -18.80 8.83 -20.27
C ASP A 494 -17.46 8.49 -19.61
N PHE A 495 -16.50 7.97 -20.36
CA PHE A 495 -15.15 7.72 -19.87
C PHE A 495 -14.45 8.99 -19.41
N ALA A 496 -14.67 10.13 -20.10
CA ALA A 496 -14.09 11.41 -19.71
C ALA A 496 -14.66 11.98 -18.39
N GLN A 497 -15.87 11.57 -17.99
CA GLN A 497 -16.52 12.06 -16.77
C GLN A 497 -16.05 11.36 -15.49
N VAL A 498 -15.32 10.24 -15.61
CA VAL A 498 -14.82 9.46 -14.48
C VAL A 498 -13.30 9.54 -14.44
N PRO A 499 -12.73 10.53 -13.70
CA PRO A 499 -11.29 10.66 -13.57
C PRO A 499 -10.69 9.43 -12.86
N TYR A 500 -9.42 9.13 -13.16
CA TYR A 500 -8.66 7.99 -12.64
C TYR A 500 -9.16 6.59 -13.06
N ALA A 501 -10.19 6.50 -13.90
CA ALA A 501 -10.65 5.22 -14.40
C ALA A 501 -9.56 4.50 -15.23
N THR A 502 -9.34 3.22 -14.94
CA THR A 502 -8.39 2.34 -15.64
C THR A 502 -9.08 1.24 -16.45
N GLY A 503 -10.39 1.09 -16.28
CA GLY A 503 -11.23 0.13 -16.98
C GLY A 503 -12.69 0.51 -16.89
N PHE A 504 -13.58 -0.39 -17.32
CA PHE A 504 -15.02 -0.23 -17.15
C PHE A 504 -15.72 -1.57 -16.89
N ASN A 505 -16.90 -1.50 -16.29
CA ASN A 505 -17.88 -2.58 -16.30
C ASN A 505 -19.23 -2.07 -16.80
N ASN A 506 -20.18 -2.97 -17.02
CA ASN A 506 -21.53 -2.63 -17.46
C ASN A 506 -22.50 -2.52 -16.27
N HIS A 507 -23.18 -1.37 -16.16
CA HIS A 507 -24.37 -1.22 -15.35
C HIS A 507 -25.58 -1.74 -16.15
N MET A 508 -26.23 -2.79 -15.65
CA MET A 508 -27.28 -3.52 -16.39
C MET A 508 -26.77 -4.05 -17.74
N GLY A 509 -27.35 -3.63 -18.85
CA GLY A 509 -26.83 -3.93 -20.18
C GLY A 509 -27.16 -5.29 -20.77
N SER A 510 -28.08 -6.08 -20.20
CA SER A 510 -28.37 -7.43 -20.70
C SER A 510 -28.81 -7.50 -22.18
N LEU A 511 -29.33 -6.41 -22.74
CA LEU A 511 -29.62 -6.30 -24.18
C LEU A 511 -28.38 -5.90 -24.99
N ILE A 512 -27.64 -4.89 -24.51
CA ILE A 512 -26.47 -4.35 -25.20
C ILE A 512 -25.33 -5.36 -25.24
N THR A 513 -25.01 -5.99 -24.11
CA THR A 513 -23.89 -6.94 -24.02
C THR A 513 -24.13 -8.21 -24.83
N ALA A 514 -25.39 -8.59 -25.10
CA ALA A 514 -25.73 -9.77 -25.89
C ALA A 514 -25.63 -9.56 -27.42
N ARG A 515 -25.52 -8.31 -27.88
CA ARG A 515 -25.56 -7.94 -29.30
C ARG A 515 -24.22 -7.35 -29.74
N GLU A 516 -23.50 -8.08 -30.58
CA GLU A 516 -22.15 -7.71 -31.02
C GLU A 516 -22.11 -6.32 -31.65
N GLU A 517 -23.09 -6.00 -32.49
CA GLU A 517 -23.19 -4.71 -33.19
C GLU A 517 -23.36 -3.51 -32.24
N LEU A 518 -23.79 -3.75 -30.99
CA LEU A 518 -23.96 -2.71 -29.98
C LEU A 518 -22.78 -2.62 -29.00
N ILE A 519 -22.19 -3.76 -28.61
CA ILE A 519 -21.07 -3.78 -27.64
C ILE A 519 -19.70 -3.59 -28.29
N ARG A 520 -19.51 -4.00 -29.56
CA ARG A 520 -18.25 -3.84 -30.28
C ARG A 520 -17.77 -2.38 -30.32
N PRO A 521 -18.62 -1.37 -30.66
CA PRO A 521 -18.22 0.03 -30.63
C PRO A 521 -17.79 0.53 -29.23
N VAL A 522 -18.31 -0.05 -28.16
CA VAL A 522 -17.88 0.26 -26.78
C VAL A 522 -16.46 -0.25 -26.53
N LEU A 523 -16.20 -1.50 -26.93
CA LEU A 523 -14.89 -2.13 -26.78
C LEU A 523 -13.83 -1.48 -27.68
N GLU A 524 -14.20 -0.96 -28.85
CA GLU A 524 -13.32 -0.16 -29.71
C GLU A 524 -12.79 1.06 -28.95
N VAL A 525 -13.67 1.81 -28.30
CA VAL A 525 -13.28 2.98 -27.49
C VAL A 525 -12.48 2.57 -26.26
N ALA A 526 -12.82 1.46 -25.60
CA ALA A 526 -12.03 0.93 -24.48
C ALA A 526 -10.59 0.61 -24.91
N ARG A 527 -10.42 -0.03 -26.07
CA ARG A 527 -9.10 -0.32 -26.65
C ARG A 527 -8.34 0.96 -26.99
N GLU A 528 -8.99 1.94 -27.63
CA GLU A 528 -8.39 3.26 -27.92
C GLU A 528 -7.87 3.94 -26.65
N LYS A 529 -8.57 3.75 -25.52
CA LYS A 529 -8.23 4.35 -24.23
C LYS A 529 -7.24 3.53 -23.40
N GLY A 530 -6.95 2.28 -23.79
CA GLY A 530 -6.17 1.33 -23.00
C GLY A 530 -6.90 0.81 -21.75
N PHE A 531 -8.24 0.83 -21.76
CA PHE A 531 -9.08 0.37 -20.66
C PHE A 531 -9.27 -1.14 -20.71
N TYR A 532 -9.20 -1.79 -19.55
CA TYR A 532 -9.67 -3.17 -19.40
C TYR A 532 -11.19 -3.22 -19.21
N VAL A 533 -11.78 -4.41 -19.37
CA VAL A 533 -13.22 -4.62 -19.20
C VAL A 533 -13.53 -5.70 -18.16
N LEU A 534 -14.45 -5.39 -17.26
CA LEU A 534 -15.11 -6.38 -16.40
C LEU A 534 -16.54 -6.62 -16.92
N ASP A 535 -16.82 -7.84 -17.35
CA ASP A 535 -18.20 -8.25 -17.62
C ASP A 535 -18.94 -8.52 -16.30
N SER A 536 -19.92 -7.68 -15.97
CA SER A 536 -20.77 -7.85 -14.78
C SER A 536 -21.69 -9.07 -14.86
N ARG A 537 -21.71 -9.77 -16.00
CA ARG A 537 -22.51 -10.97 -16.31
C ARG A 537 -24.00 -10.78 -16.02
N THR A 538 -24.57 -9.72 -16.58
CA THR A 538 -26.02 -9.43 -16.51
C THR A 538 -26.85 -10.25 -17.50
N SER A 539 -26.17 -10.94 -18.43
CA SER A 539 -26.74 -11.93 -19.35
C SER A 539 -25.74 -13.08 -19.52
N ASN A 540 -26.25 -14.31 -19.65
CA ASN A 540 -25.44 -15.47 -20.05
C ASN A 540 -25.06 -15.45 -21.53
N GLN A 541 -25.64 -14.53 -22.33
CA GLN A 541 -25.36 -14.35 -23.75
C GLN A 541 -24.37 -13.21 -24.04
N SER A 542 -23.74 -12.64 -23.00
CA SER A 542 -22.80 -11.53 -23.16
C SER A 542 -21.68 -11.88 -24.14
N LYS A 543 -21.38 -10.92 -25.03
CA LYS A 543 -20.33 -10.97 -26.04
C LYS A 543 -19.07 -10.22 -25.61
N ILE A 544 -19.04 -9.62 -24.41
CA ILE A 544 -17.89 -8.84 -23.92
C ILE A 544 -16.60 -9.66 -23.96
N ILE A 545 -16.59 -10.83 -23.33
CA ILE A 545 -15.38 -11.67 -23.21
C ILE A 545 -14.83 -12.13 -24.56
N PRO A 546 -15.61 -12.78 -25.45
CA PRO A 546 -15.06 -13.23 -26.74
C PRO A 546 -14.59 -12.06 -27.62
N LEU A 547 -15.27 -10.92 -27.57
CA LEU A 547 -14.84 -9.74 -28.32
C LEU A 547 -13.57 -9.12 -27.73
N ALA A 548 -13.49 -8.96 -26.40
CA ALA A 548 -12.30 -8.43 -25.73
C ALA A 548 -11.06 -9.28 -26.01
N GLN A 549 -11.19 -10.61 -25.93
CA GLN A 549 -10.16 -11.57 -26.37
C GLN A 549 -9.73 -11.32 -27.81
N SER A 550 -10.68 -11.28 -28.76
CA SER A 550 -10.37 -11.08 -30.18
C SER A 550 -9.73 -9.71 -30.49
N MET A 551 -9.97 -8.73 -29.63
CA MET A 551 -9.52 -7.35 -29.81
C MET A 551 -8.24 -7.03 -29.02
N GLY A 552 -7.71 -7.98 -28.23
CA GLY A 552 -6.54 -7.79 -27.37
C GLY A 552 -6.77 -6.82 -26.20
N ILE A 553 -8.01 -6.75 -25.69
CA ILE A 553 -8.38 -5.92 -24.55
C ILE A 553 -8.29 -6.80 -23.30
N ALA A 554 -7.54 -6.39 -22.29
CA ALA A 554 -7.48 -7.09 -21.01
C ALA A 554 -8.88 -7.18 -20.39
N TYR A 555 -9.27 -8.36 -19.92
CA TYR A 555 -10.64 -8.61 -19.49
C TYR A 555 -10.73 -9.49 -18.26
N THR A 556 -11.87 -9.40 -17.57
CA THR A 556 -12.27 -10.36 -16.54
C THR A 556 -13.79 -10.37 -16.43
N GLN A 557 -14.35 -11.22 -15.57
CA GLN A 557 -15.79 -11.34 -15.38
C GLN A 557 -16.14 -11.56 -13.91
N ARG A 558 -17.36 -11.21 -13.53
CA ARG A 558 -17.88 -11.49 -12.19
C ARG A 558 -18.05 -13.00 -11.97
N ASP A 559 -17.60 -13.49 -10.81
CA ASP A 559 -17.91 -14.82 -10.30
C ASP A 559 -19.14 -14.80 -9.39
N VAL A 560 -19.16 -13.89 -8.40
CA VAL A 560 -20.21 -13.86 -7.36
C VAL A 560 -20.87 -12.48 -7.27
N PHE A 561 -22.19 -12.46 -7.13
CA PHE A 561 -22.96 -11.25 -6.86
C PHE A 561 -23.28 -11.18 -5.38
N LEU A 562 -22.90 -10.09 -4.71
CA LEU A 562 -22.77 -10.07 -3.26
C LEU A 562 -24.02 -9.61 -2.51
N ASP A 563 -24.90 -8.85 -3.16
CA ASP A 563 -25.98 -8.13 -2.47
C ASP A 563 -27.32 -8.10 -3.22
N ASP A 564 -27.63 -9.15 -3.95
CA ASP A 564 -28.97 -9.38 -4.53
C ASP A 564 -30.06 -9.37 -3.45
N VAL A 565 -29.75 -9.85 -2.25
CA VAL A 565 -30.62 -9.71 -1.06
C VAL A 565 -30.02 -8.73 -0.06
N LYS A 566 -30.79 -7.70 0.33
CA LYS A 566 -30.35 -6.62 1.24
C LYS A 566 -30.34 -7.02 2.73
N SER A 567 -29.76 -8.18 3.02
CA SER A 567 -29.56 -8.76 4.35
C SER A 567 -28.08 -9.01 4.61
N ILE A 568 -27.59 -8.62 5.79
CA ILE A 568 -26.18 -8.83 6.19
C ILE A 568 -25.84 -10.32 6.18
N SER A 569 -26.74 -11.17 6.68
CA SER A 569 -26.53 -12.63 6.71
C SER A 569 -26.35 -13.21 5.31
N HIS A 570 -27.15 -12.75 4.34
CA HIS A 570 -27.02 -13.17 2.94
C HIS A 570 -25.72 -12.65 2.32
N MET A 571 -25.40 -11.37 2.50
CA MET A 571 -24.16 -10.78 1.98
C MET A 571 -22.91 -11.47 2.52
N LYS A 572 -22.92 -11.88 3.79
CA LYS A 572 -21.84 -12.68 4.39
C LYS A 572 -21.70 -14.04 3.71
N LYS A 573 -22.81 -14.76 3.48
CA LYS A 573 -22.81 -16.03 2.74
C LYS A 573 -22.29 -15.88 1.32
N GLN A 574 -22.65 -14.79 0.62
CA GLN A 574 -22.12 -14.52 -0.72
C GLN A 574 -20.62 -14.20 -0.69
N LEU A 575 -20.12 -13.49 0.33
CA LEU A 575 -18.69 -13.28 0.51
C LEU A 575 -17.96 -14.59 0.84
N GLU A 576 -18.54 -15.47 1.65
CA GLU A 576 -17.99 -16.82 1.90
C GLU A 576 -17.97 -17.66 0.62
N LEU A 577 -19.04 -17.61 -0.19
CA LEU A 577 -19.07 -18.25 -1.50
C LEU A 577 -17.98 -17.69 -2.42
N LEU A 578 -17.79 -16.38 -2.46
CA LEU A 578 -16.70 -15.75 -3.22
C LEU A 578 -15.33 -16.25 -2.77
N ALA A 579 -15.16 -16.43 -1.46
CA ALA A 579 -13.94 -16.99 -0.90
C ALA A 579 -13.71 -18.43 -1.38
N ASP A 580 -14.74 -19.27 -1.33
CA ASP A 580 -14.66 -20.67 -1.73
C ASP A 580 -14.43 -20.82 -3.25
N GLU A 581 -15.08 -19.99 -4.07
CA GLU A 581 -14.84 -19.88 -5.52
C GLU A 581 -13.39 -19.49 -5.82
N ALA A 582 -12.85 -18.52 -5.08
CA ALA A 582 -11.47 -18.10 -5.24
C ALA A 582 -10.52 -19.27 -4.90
N LEU A 583 -10.74 -19.96 -3.79
CA LEU A 583 -9.93 -21.11 -3.37
C LEU A 583 -9.97 -22.25 -4.40
N ALA A 584 -11.10 -22.46 -5.07
CA ALA A 584 -11.23 -23.48 -6.10
C ALA A 584 -10.50 -23.10 -7.41
N LYS A 585 -10.57 -21.83 -7.82
CA LYS A 585 -10.09 -21.36 -9.14
C LYS A 585 -8.72 -20.68 -9.11
N GLY A 586 -8.21 -20.37 -7.93
CA GLY A 586 -7.04 -19.50 -7.72
C GLY A 586 -7.38 -18.00 -7.70
N SER A 587 -8.53 -17.58 -8.24
CA SER A 587 -9.04 -16.22 -8.05
C SER A 587 -10.54 -16.11 -8.29
N ALA A 588 -11.18 -15.10 -7.71
CA ALA A 588 -12.56 -14.76 -8.02
C ALA A 588 -12.88 -13.25 -7.89
N VAL A 589 -13.87 -12.78 -8.65
CA VAL A 589 -14.37 -11.40 -8.63
C VAL A 589 -15.78 -11.35 -8.04
N GLY A 590 -15.95 -10.56 -6.97
CA GLY A 590 -17.24 -10.27 -6.36
C GLY A 590 -17.71 -8.85 -6.69
N ILE A 591 -19.00 -8.68 -7.01
CA ILE A 591 -19.61 -7.35 -7.18
C ILE A 591 -20.68 -7.11 -6.11
N GLY A 592 -20.57 -6.00 -5.40
CA GLY A 592 -21.61 -5.46 -4.51
C GLY A 592 -21.91 -4.00 -4.84
N HIS A 593 -22.88 -3.37 -4.16
CA HIS A 593 -23.32 -2.01 -4.49
C HIS A 593 -23.29 -1.07 -3.29
N VAL A 594 -23.11 0.23 -3.55
CA VAL A 594 -23.57 1.29 -2.65
C VAL A 594 -25.08 1.53 -2.81
N GLY A 595 -25.64 2.53 -2.13
CA GLY A 595 -27.06 2.86 -2.20
C GLY A 595 -27.88 1.99 -1.26
N LEU A 596 -29.02 1.47 -1.73
CA LEU A 596 -29.95 0.71 -0.90
C LEU A 596 -29.28 -0.56 -0.36
N GLY A 597 -28.97 -0.57 0.95
CA GLY A 597 -28.26 -1.66 1.60
C GLY A 597 -26.73 -1.54 1.57
N GLY A 598 -26.16 -0.45 1.04
CA GLY A 598 -24.72 -0.25 0.96
C GLY A 598 -24.02 -0.25 2.33
N LYS A 599 -24.65 0.30 3.38
CA LYS A 599 -24.14 0.20 4.76
C LYS A 599 -24.06 -1.25 5.26
N LYS A 600 -25.06 -2.07 4.90
CA LYS A 600 -25.09 -3.50 5.24
C LYS A 600 -23.99 -4.24 4.49
N MET A 601 -23.78 -3.92 3.22
CA MET A 601 -22.71 -4.48 2.40
C MET A 601 -21.33 -4.12 2.98
N ALA A 602 -21.09 -2.85 3.29
CA ALA A 602 -19.85 -2.40 3.92
C ALA A 602 -19.59 -3.11 5.26
N ARG A 603 -20.64 -3.31 6.06
CA ARG A 603 -20.54 -4.09 7.30
C ARG A 603 -20.19 -5.56 7.04
N ALA A 604 -20.86 -6.20 6.07
CA ALA A 604 -20.60 -7.60 5.72
C ALA A 604 -19.16 -7.80 5.21
N ILE A 605 -18.68 -6.92 4.33
CA ILE A 605 -17.28 -6.93 3.84
C ILE A 605 -16.32 -6.80 5.02
N LYS A 606 -16.51 -5.79 5.87
CA LYS A 606 -15.64 -5.56 7.03
C LYS A 606 -15.58 -6.77 7.97
N ASP A 607 -16.69 -7.47 8.16
CA ASP A 607 -16.78 -8.65 9.02
C ASP A 607 -16.11 -9.89 8.39
N ILE A 608 -16.19 -10.07 7.06
CA ILE A 608 -15.69 -11.27 6.37
C ILE A 608 -14.24 -11.16 5.91
N ILE A 609 -13.72 -9.94 5.70
CA ILE A 609 -12.31 -9.72 5.33
C ILE A 609 -11.34 -10.52 6.22
N PRO A 610 -11.43 -10.45 7.57
CA PRO A 610 -10.53 -11.23 8.42
C PRO A 610 -10.67 -12.75 8.21
N VAL A 611 -11.86 -13.23 7.86
CA VAL A 611 -12.12 -14.66 7.59
C VAL A 611 -11.53 -15.09 6.24
N MET A 612 -11.67 -14.27 5.19
CA MET A 612 -11.02 -14.51 3.91
C MET A 612 -9.50 -14.52 4.05
N GLU A 613 -8.97 -13.51 4.74
CA GLU A 613 -7.54 -13.42 5.03
C GLU A 613 -7.10 -14.68 5.78
N ALA A 614 -7.83 -15.10 6.84
CA ALA A 614 -7.60 -16.34 7.60
C ALA A 614 -7.55 -17.61 6.71
N LYS A 615 -8.35 -17.67 5.65
CA LYS A 615 -8.36 -18.77 4.66
C LYS A 615 -7.20 -18.71 3.65
N GLY A 616 -6.27 -17.77 3.77
CA GLY A 616 -5.15 -17.59 2.83
C GLY A 616 -5.55 -16.89 1.52
N ILE A 617 -6.64 -16.11 1.53
CA ILE A 617 -7.14 -15.36 0.37
C ILE A 617 -6.62 -13.93 0.43
N GLU A 618 -6.04 -13.47 -0.68
CA GLU A 618 -5.59 -12.10 -0.80
C GLU A 618 -6.63 -11.21 -1.47
N LEU A 619 -7.03 -10.13 -0.80
CA LEU A 619 -7.77 -9.04 -1.45
C LEU A 619 -6.84 -8.20 -2.33
N VAL A 620 -7.22 -8.04 -3.59
CA VAL A 620 -6.47 -7.35 -4.66
C VAL A 620 -7.36 -6.38 -5.43
N TYR A 621 -6.74 -5.51 -6.24
CA TYR A 621 -7.49 -4.70 -7.20
C TYR A 621 -7.97 -5.57 -8.38
N LEU A 622 -9.00 -5.10 -9.08
CA LEU A 622 -9.57 -5.81 -10.22
C LEU A 622 -8.54 -5.96 -11.35
N SER A 623 -7.69 -4.94 -11.56
CA SER A 623 -6.60 -4.98 -12.55
C SER A 623 -5.57 -6.09 -12.33
N GLU A 624 -5.52 -6.71 -11.14
CA GLU A 624 -4.62 -7.82 -10.83
C GLU A 624 -5.20 -9.19 -11.21
N LEU A 625 -6.48 -9.24 -11.62
CA LEU A 625 -7.24 -10.44 -12.00
C LEU A 625 -7.69 -10.41 -13.46
N LEU A 626 -6.93 -9.72 -14.32
CA LEU A 626 -7.19 -9.64 -15.76
C LEU A 626 -6.53 -10.82 -16.49
N HIS A 627 -7.17 -11.24 -17.57
CA HIS A 627 -6.70 -12.24 -18.51
C HIS A 627 -6.16 -11.64 -19.79
#